data_AF-A0A5C6Z702-F1
#
_entry.id   AF-A0A5C6Z702-F1
#
_cell.length_a   1.000
_cell.length_b   1.000
_cell.length_c   1.000
_cell.angle_alpha   90.00
_cell.angle_beta   90.00
_cell.angle_gamma   90.00
#
_symmetry.space_group_name_H-M   'P 1'
#
loop_
_entity.id
_entity.type
_entity.pdbx_description
1 polymer ?
#
loop_
_entity_poly.entity_id
_entity_poly.type
_entity_poly.pdbx_seq_one_letter_code
_entity_poly.pdbx_strand_id
1 'polypeptide(L)'
;MKPLRRRELLMGVTGGVGLATVAGGALAKPDAAAVGAPGPIRLAISEQTHKPFVLPLLRLIAEAAGLQWQLQLLPWPRALLGAELGQHLTFGLSRNPARDKVFAYSQPAFVSRGWLVVPKARPIAF
;
A
#
# COMPACT_ATOMS: atom_id res chain seq x y z
N MET A 1 46.27 -17.12 -5.16
CA MET A 1 46.31 -16.73 -3.74
C MET A 1 44.88 -16.75 -3.19
N LYS A 2 44.64 -17.49 -2.11
CA LYS A 2 43.36 -17.61 -1.38
C LYS A 2 43.73 -17.60 0.11
N PRO A 3 43.01 -16.86 0.98
CA PRO A 3 42.17 -17.51 2.02
C PRO A 3 40.85 -16.72 2.24
N LEU A 4 39.70 -17.25 2.68
CA LEU A 4 39.24 -18.16 3.74
C LEU A 4 38.64 -17.45 4.98
N ARG A 5 37.34 -17.75 5.16
CA ARG A 5 36.44 -17.82 6.34
C ARG A 5 36.90 -17.29 7.70
N ARG A 6 36.02 -16.47 8.30
CA ARG A 6 35.93 -16.23 9.74
C ARG A 6 34.69 -16.94 10.29
N ARG A 7 34.88 -18.21 10.67
CA ARG A 7 33.98 -18.93 11.57
C ARG A 7 34.28 -18.44 13.00
N GLU A 8 33.23 -18.40 13.81
CA GLU A 8 33.25 -18.68 15.26
C GLU A 8 33.89 -17.64 16.19
N LEU A 9 33.05 -16.92 16.94
CA LEU A 9 33.26 -16.74 18.37
C LEU A 9 31.93 -16.43 19.07
N LEU A 10 31.75 -17.03 20.26
CA LEU A 10 30.64 -16.95 21.23
C LEU A 10 29.58 -18.05 21.05
N MET A 11 29.86 -19.28 21.48
CA MET A 11 29.82 -19.78 22.87
C MET A 11 28.40 -19.88 23.45
N GLY A 12 27.88 -21.11 23.45
CA GLY A 12 27.48 -21.81 24.66
C GLY A 12 26.18 -21.43 25.35
N VAL A 13 25.11 -22.20 25.09
CA VAL A 13 24.22 -22.72 26.15
C VAL A 13 23.75 -24.12 25.71
N THR A 14 24.27 -25.13 26.40
CA THR A 14 23.69 -26.46 26.53
C THR A 14 22.56 -26.43 27.57
N GLY A 15 21.41 -27.03 27.27
CA GLY A 15 20.51 -27.58 28.28
C GLY A 15 19.02 -27.36 28.02
N GLY A 16 18.26 -28.47 28.02
CA GLY A 16 16.84 -28.44 28.39
C GLY A 16 15.86 -28.90 27.31
N VAL A 17 15.51 -30.18 27.36
CA VAL A 17 14.28 -30.75 26.77
C VAL A 17 13.07 -30.06 27.41
N GLY A 18 12.16 -29.54 26.60
CA GLY A 18 10.90 -28.95 27.06
C GLY A 18 9.81 -29.11 26.00
N LEU A 19 8.71 -29.74 26.40
CA LEU A 19 7.63 -30.24 25.56
C LEU A 19 6.98 -29.21 24.63
N ALA A 20 6.63 -29.70 23.45
CA ALA A 20 5.63 -29.11 22.57
C ALA A 20 4.31 -28.87 23.32
N THR A 21 3.85 -27.63 23.31
CA THR A 21 2.44 -27.29 23.52
C THR A 21 2.02 -26.41 22.36
N VAL A 22 1.40 -27.02 21.35
CA VAL A 22 0.76 -26.29 20.25
C VAL A 22 -0.59 -25.82 20.77
N ALA A 23 -0.57 -24.75 21.57
CA ALA A 23 -1.80 -24.05 21.91
C ALA A 23 -2.26 -23.31 20.64
N GLY A 24 -3.35 -23.80 20.05
CA GLY A 24 -4.08 -23.13 18.99
C GLY A 24 -4.56 -21.77 19.46
N GLY A 25 -3.69 -20.77 19.33
CA GLY A 25 -4.07 -19.38 19.36
C GLY A 25 -4.85 -19.11 18.09
N ALA A 26 -6.17 -19.01 18.23
CA ALA A 26 -7.01 -18.38 17.23
C ALA A 26 -6.28 -17.13 16.73
N LEU A 27 -6.01 -17.06 15.42
CA LEU A 27 -5.49 -15.86 14.78
C LEU A 27 -6.44 -14.73 15.15
N ALA A 28 -6.06 -13.96 16.15
CA ALA A 28 -6.74 -12.75 16.52
C ALA A 28 -6.79 -11.92 15.23
N LYS A 29 -8.01 -11.73 14.72
CA LYS A 29 -8.30 -10.77 13.67
C LYS A 29 -7.61 -9.49 14.13
N PRO A 30 -6.64 -8.93 13.38
CA PRO A 30 -5.96 -7.73 13.84
C PRO A 30 -7.07 -6.73 14.12
N ASP A 31 -7.21 -6.38 15.40
CA ASP A 31 -8.17 -5.40 15.83
C ASP A 31 -7.86 -4.17 15.00
N ALA A 32 -8.81 -3.76 14.17
CA ALA A 32 -8.82 -2.46 13.53
C ALA A 32 -9.10 -1.39 14.60
N ALA A 33 -8.48 -1.54 15.77
CA ALA A 33 -8.36 -0.55 16.80
C ALA A 33 -7.59 0.60 16.15
N ALA A 34 -8.37 1.62 15.82
CA ALA A 34 -7.93 2.86 15.22
C ALA A 34 -6.60 3.30 15.85
N VAL A 35 -5.55 3.29 15.02
CA VAL A 35 -4.36 4.10 15.29
C VAL A 35 -4.87 5.52 15.40
N GLY A 36 -4.94 6.02 16.63
CA GLY A 36 -5.60 7.27 16.98
C GLY A 36 -5.07 8.43 16.13
N ALA A 37 -5.99 9.20 15.55
CA ALA A 37 -5.62 10.46 14.93
C ALA A 37 -5.31 11.48 16.03
N PRO A 38 -4.12 12.13 15.96
CA PRO A 38 -4.14 13.59 16.03
C PRO A 38 -3.06 14.18 15.11
N GLY A 39 -3.15 13.90 13.81
CA GLY A 39 -2.27 14.51 12.82
C GLY A 39 -2.81 14.32 11.41
N PRO A 40 -2.55 15.27 10.49
CA PRO A 40 -2.98 15.12 9.11
C PRO A 40 -2.23 13.94 8.47
N ILE A 41 -2.98 13.03 7.84
CA ILE A 41 -2.45 11.86 7.16
C ILE A 41 -1.80 12.31 5.86
N ARG A 42 -0.51 11.98 5.69
CA ARG A 42 0.22 12.26 4.45
C ARG A 42 -0.36 11.44 3.31
N LEU A 43 -0.82 12.14 2.28
CA LEU A 43 -1.40 11.55 1.09
C LEU A 43 -0.69 12.12 -0.13
N ALA A 44 0.03 11.26 -0.85
CA ALA A 44 0.61 11.64 -2.13
C ALA A 44 -0.33 11.29 -3.28
N ILE A 45 -0.43 12.20 -4.24
CA ILE A 45 -1.07 11.95 -5.53
C ILE A 45 -0.12 12.39 -6.65
N SER A 46 -0.32 11.83 -7.85
CA SER A 46 0.41 12.29 -9.02
C SER A 46 0.17 13.78 -9.25
N GLU A 47 1.24 14.55 -9.43
CA GLU A 47 1.19 15.95 -9.85
C GLU A 47 0.50 16.12 -11.21
N GLN A 48 0.48 15.07 -12.03
CA GLN A 48 -0.21 15.00 -13.33
C GLN A 48 -1.64 14.46 -13.20
N THR A 49 -2.27 14.56 -12.03
CA THR A 49 -3.67 14.15 -11.88
C THR A 49 -4.57 15.12 -12.64
N HIS A 50 -4.98 14.73 -13.85
CA HIS A 50 -5.88 15.53 -14.70
C HIS A 50 -7.38 15.25 -14.47
N LYS A 51 -7.71 14.32 -13.56
CA LYS A 51 -9.10 13.92 -13.32
C LYS A 51 -9.77 14.91 -12.34
N PRO A 52 -10.76 15.71 -12.78
CA PRO A 52 -11.33 16.79 -11.97
C PRO A 52 -12.04 16.29 -10.72
N PHE A 53 -12.48 15.03 -10.70
CA PHE A 53 -13.20 14.45 -9.57
C PHE A 53 -12.29 13.99 -8.41
N VAL A 54 -10.95 13.92 -8.61
CA VAL A 54 -10.07 13.29 -7.62
C VAL A 54 -9.99 14.08 -6.32
N LEU A 55 -9.75 15.40 -6.37
CA LEU A 55 -9.70 16.21 -5.15
C LEU A 55 -11.05 16.28 -4.42
N PRO A 56 -12.19 16.48 -5.10
CA PRO A 56 -13.50 16.35 -4.46
C PRO A 56 -13.74 15.00 -3.80
N LEU A 57 -13.39 13.89 -4.46
CA LEU A 57 -13.56 12.55 -3.90
C LEU A 57 -12.71 12.35 -2.64
N LEU A 58 -11.44 12.76 -2.67
CA LEU A 58 -10.56 12.66 -1.50
C LEU A 58 -11.08 13.49 -0.33
N ARG A 59 -11.62 14.68 -0.60
CA ARG A 59 -12.25 15.51 0.43
C ARG A 59 -13.43 14.79 1.08
N LEU A 60 -14.33 14.19 0.29
CA LEU A 60 -15.46 13.42 0.83
C LEU A 60 -15.01 12.23 1.67
N ILE A 61 -13.94 11.53 1.25
CA ILE A 61 -13.38 10.42 2.04
C ILE A 61 -12.83 10.93 3.38
N ALA A 62 -12.12 12.07 3.39
CA ALA A 62 -11.65 12.68 4.64
C ALA A 62 -12.79 13.05 5.57
N GLU A 63 -13.81 13.74 5.04
CA GLU A 63 -14.98 14.18 5.81
C GLU A 63 -15.73 12.97 6.40
N ALA A 64 -15.99 11.94 5.59
CA ALA A 64 -16.70 10.74 6.04
C ALA A 64 -15.92 9.93 7.08
N ALA A 65 -14.59 9.95 7.02
CA ALA A 65 -13.72 9.20 7.94
C ALA A 65 -13.23 10.02 9.15
N GLY A 66 -13.60 11.31 9.25
CA GLY A 66 -13.08 12.20 10.29
C GLY A 66 -11.56 12.43 10.19
N LEU A 67 -11.01 12.39 8.98
CA LEU A 67 -9.58 12.51 8.69
C LEU A 67 -9.23 13.90 8.16
N GLN A 68 -7.94 14.22 8.22
CA GLN A 68 -7.37 15.39 7.55
C GLN A 68 -6.22 14.93 6.67
N TRP A 69 -6.13 15.44 5.44
CA TRP A 69 -5.03 15.12 4.53
C TRP A 69 -3.91 16.16 4.62
N GLN A 70 -2.67 15.69 4.70
CA GLN A 70 -1.50 16.47 4.28
C GLN A 70 -1.17 16.08 2.84
N LEU A 71 -1.78 16.78 1.87
CA LEU A 71 -1.67 16.44 0.46
C LEU A 71 -0.27 16.77 -0.09
N GLN A 72 0.31 15.84 -0.84
CA GLN A 72 1.58 16.01 -1.54
C GLN A 72 1.38 15.73 -3.04
N LEU A 73 1.67 16.72 -3.89
CA LEU A 73 1.73 16.52 -5.33
C LEU A 73 3.15 16.11 -5.69
N LEU A 74 3.33 14.89 -6.20
CA LEU A 74 4.65 14.34 -6.51
C LEU A 74 4.65 13.70 -7.90
N PRO A 75 5.82 13.62 -8.58
CA PRO A 75 5.98 12.72 -9.71
C PRO A 75 5.61 11.30 -9.31
N TRP A 76 4.85 10.60 -10.18
CA TRP A 76 4.27 9.30 -9.83
C TRP A 76 5.27 8.25 -9.29
N PRO A 77 6.49 8.10 -9.86
CA PRO A 77 7.48 7.18 -9.29
C PRO A 77 7.84 7.49 -7.84
N ARG A 78 7.90 8.78 -7.45
CA ARG A 78 8.20 9.19 -6.07
C ARG A 78 7.02 8.92 -5.15
N ALA A 79 5.79 9.12 -5.62
CA ALA A 79 4.57 8.79 -4.88
C ALA A 79 4.41 7.27 -4.66
N LEU A 80 4.94 6.42 -5.54
CA LEU A 80 4.94 4.97 -5.32
C LEU A 80 6.05 4.54 -4.36
N LEU A 81 7.27 5.06 -4.56
CA LEU A 81 8.40 4.74 -3.69
C LEU A 81 8.12 5.15 -2.23
N GLY A 82 7.59 6.36 -2.01
CA GLY A 82 7.25 6.81 -0.65
C GLY A 82 6.15 5.98 0.00
N ALA A 83 5.21 5.43 -0.77
CA ALA A 83 4.21 4.50 -0.26
C ALA A 83 4.81 3.14 0.11
N GLU A 84 5.72 2.61 -0.72
CA GLU A 84 6.44 1.36 -0.45
C GLU A 84 7.31 1.46 0.81
N LEU A 85 7.92 2.64 1.03
CA LEU A 85 8.71 2.95 2.22
C LEU A 85 7.88 3.33 3.45
N GLY A 86 6.54 3.34 3.36
CA GLY A 86 5.65 3.68 4.48
C GLY A 86 5.65 5.16 4.89
N GLN A 87 6.08 6.06 4.01
CA GLN A 87 6.22 7.50 4.30
C GLN A 87 4.89 8.27 4.14
N HIS A 88 3.98 7.76 3.30
CA HIS A 88 2.66 8.35 3.05
C HIS A 88 1.73 7.33 2.36
N LEU A 89 0.43 7.62 2.35
CA LEU A 89 -0.54 6.93 1.49
C LEU A 89 -0.39 7.39 0.03
N THR A 90 -0.87 6.58 -0.92
CA THR A 90 -0.93 6.96 -2.35
C THR A 90 -2.33 6.71 -2.90
N PHE A 91 -2.81 7.61 -3.77
CA PHE A 91 -4.09 7.43 -4.48
C PHE A 91 -3.89 7.36 -5.99
N GLY A 92 -4.70 6.54 -6.66
CA GLY A 92 -4.65 6.36 -8.13
C GLY A 92 -3.92 5.10 -8.59
N LEU A 93 -3.52 4.23 -7.67
CA LEU A 93 -2.88 2.95 -7.98
C LEU A 93 -3.93 1.86 -8.23
N SER A 94 -3.91 1.26 -9.43
CA SER A 94 -4.68 0.04 -9.69
C SER A 94 -4.03 -1.16 -9.02
N ARG A 95 -4.86 -1.97 -8.36
CA ARG A 95 -4.48 -3.24 -7.74
C ARG A 95 -4.12 -4.28 -8.80
N ASN A 96 -3.07 -5.07 -8.55
CA ASN A 96 -2.74 -6.27 -9.32
C ASN A 96 -2.01 -7.31 -8.44
N PRO A 97 -1.95 -8.59 -8.83
CA PRO A 97 -1.38 -9.65 -8.00
C PRO A 97 0.10 -9.47 -7.63
N ALA A 98 0.89 -8.82 -8.49
CA ALA A 98 2.30 -8.56 -8.20
C ALA A 98 2.46 -7.54 -7.05
N ARG A 99 1.58 -6.54 -7.02
CA ARG A 99 1.60 -5.44 -6.04
C ARG A 99 0.94 -5.79 -4.71
N ASP A 100 0.10 -6.83 -4.66
CA ASP A 100 -0.51 -7.32 -3.41
C ASP A 100 0.53 -7.82 -2.39
N LYS A 101 1.76 -8.13 -2.84
CA LYS A 101 2.89 -8.49 -1.98
C LYS A 101 3.54 -7.30 -1.28
N VAL A 102 3.29 -6.08 -1.77
CA VAL A 102 3.96 -4.85 -1.35
C VAL A 102 2.99 -3.89 -0.68
N PHE A 103 1.77 -3.78 -1.17
CA PHE A 103 0.80 -2.79 -0.72
C PHE A 103 -0.44 -3.45 -0.12
N ALA A 104 -0.93 -2.84 0.97
CA ALA A 104 -2.30 -3.05 1.43
C ALA A 104 -3.24 -2.08 0.70
N TYR A 105 -4.42 -2.56 0.31
CA TYR A 105 -5.42 -1.77 -0.41
C TYR A 105 -6.69 -1.62 0.43
N SER A 106 -7.31 -0.45 0.35
CA SER A 106 -8.70 -0.26 0.78
C SER A 106 -9.67 -0.94 -0.20
N GLN A 107 -10.97 -0.82 0.08
CA GLN A 107 -11.97 -0.96 -0.98
C GLN A 107 -11.71 0.07 -2.09
N PRO A 108 -12.03 -0.23 -3.37
CA PRO A 108 -11.77 0.68 -4.47
C PRO A 108 -12.55 1.99 -4.29
N ALA A 109 -11.84 3.11 -4.26
CA ALA A 109 -12.46 4.44 -4.15
C ALA A 109 -13.25 4.84 -5.41
N PHE A 110 -12.85 4.33 -6.58
CA PHE A 110 -13.62 4.39 -7.82
C PHE A 110 -13.19 3.25 -8.76
N VAL A 111 -14.03 2.94 -9.75
CA VAL A 111 -13.73 1.97 -10.80
C VAL A 111 -13.76 2.67 -12.15
N SER A 112 -12.75 2.45 -12.97
CA SER A 112 -12.68 2.96 -14.34
C SER A 112 -12.64 1.80 -15.32
N ARG A 113 -13.41 1.88 -16.41
CA ARG A 113 -13.36 0.93 -17.52
C ARG A 113 -12.67 1.60 -18.71
N GLY A 114 -11.70 0.92 -19.30
CA GLY A 114 -11.06 1.35 -20.55
C GLY A 114 -11.92 0.92 -21.73
N TRP A 115 -12.14 1.82 -22.68
CA TRP A 115 -12.88 1.54 -23.92
C TRP A 115 -12.03 1.98 -25.10
N LEU A 116 -11.91 1.12 -26.11
CA LEU A 116 -11.44 1.52 -27.43
C LEU A 116 -12.67 1.98 -28.22
N VAL A 117 -12.61 3.18 -28.79
CA VAL A 117 -13.75 3.79 -29.47
C VAL A 117 -13.36 4.14 -30.90
N VAL A 118 -14.29 3.90 -31.83
CA VAL A 118 -14.19 4.31 -33.23
C VAL A 118 -15.41 5.14 -33.59
N PRO A 119 -15.33 6.04 -34.58
CA PRO A 119 -16.50 6.71 -35.10
C PRO A 119 -17.52 5.69 -35.59
N LYS A 120 -18.78 5.83 -35.18
CA LYS A 120 -19.87 4.92 -35.62
C LYS A 120 -19.98 4.84 -37.15
N ALA A 121 -19.65 5.93 -37.84
CA ALA A 121 -19.66 6.02 -39.31
C ALA A 121 -18.48 5.31 -39.99
N ARG A 122 -17.42 4.96 -39.26
CA ARG A 122 -16.23 4.27 -39.78
C ARG A 122 -15.84 3.14 -38.83
N PRO A 123 -16.58 2.02 -38.83
CA PRO A 123 -16.23 0.87 -38.01
C PRO A 123 -14.89 0.26 -38.47
N ILE A 124 -14.12 -0.28 -37.52
CA ILE A 124 -12.94 -1.09 -37.80
C ILE A 124 -13.37 -2.56 -37.73
N ALA A 125 -13.05 -3.34 -38.75
CA ALA A 125 -13.18 -4.80 -38.71
C ALA A 125 -11.96 -5.38 -37.99
N PHE A 126 -12.19 -6.31 -37.07
CA PHE A 126 -11.16 -7.04 -36.33
C PHE A 126 -11.05 -8.48 -36.84
#